data_AF-A0AAD7B7B5-F1
#
_entry.id   AF-A0AAD7B7B5-F1
#
_cell.length_a   1.000
_cell.length_b   1.000
_cell.length_c   1.000
_cell.angle_alpha   90.00
_cell.angle_beta   90.00
_cell.angle_gamma   90.00
#
_symmetry.space_group_name_H-M   'P 1'
#
loop_
_entity.id
_entity.type
_entity.pdbx_description
1 polymer ?
#
loop_
_entity_poly.entity_id
_entity_poly.type
_entity_poly.pdbx_seq_one_letter_code
_entity_poly.pdbx_strand_id
1 'polypeptide(L)'
;MGNTPSSSRNLDEEIRHNTYYLGSPTVCDELAWAEIAGQHCLVTPETARAHRLASAGSTQTQSTLEPEPAGLTMVARLSFEGFFMDADGCWRGPLPYTKDFADHKQSAKAVAPPPGHPFAPEFMVVLHNLGVLTDKVTTSSSKTGVFNPKENPLTVRPGKGIRRPGCLPYQRLARLSQSQGISRGDSEIQTHQVYRLPAYDTDGDLIHPSKYREKLMGAVVEVAFTLQHWEIVSKLEDGRQRKTDAFGADIQRMRVLVSPPPRTPSTPTRKRAHPPLKDPGSPSKRARRE
;
A
#
# COMPACT_ATOMS: atom_id res chain seq x y z
N MET A 1 24.32 29.31 14.35
CA MET A 1 22.88 28.98 14.36
C MET A 1 22.79 27.46 14.18
N GLY A 2 22.34 26.77 15.22
CA GLY A 2 22.56 25.34 15.39
C GLY A 2 21.64 24.48 14.54
N ASN A 3 22.23 23.54 13.81
CA ASN A 3 21.52 22.36 13.33
C ASN A 3 21.13 21.52 14.55
N THR A 4 19.84 21.27 14.74
CA THR A 4 19.32 20.26 15.68
C THR A 4 19.09 18.94 14.93
N PRO A 5 20.08 18.01 14.91
CA PRO A 5 19.89 16.65 14.39
C PRO A 5 19.12 15.72 15.37
N SER A 6 18.34 16.26 16.30
CA SER A 6 17.72 15.52 17.40
C SER A 6 16.35 14.90 17.08
N SER A 7 15.67 15.34 16.02
CA SER A 7 14.31 14.86 15.72
C SER A 7 14.27 13.46 15.10
N SER A 8 15.21 13.13 14.20
CA SER A 8 15.19 11.86 13.47
C SER A 8 15.61 10.65 14.31
N ARG A 9 16.59 10.80 15.20
CA ARG A 9 17.04 9.70 16.08
C ARG A 9 15.94 9.23 17.04
N ASN A 10 15.16 10.17 17.58
CA ASN A 10 14.04 9.83 18.45
C ASN A 10 12.96 9.02 17.72
N LEU A 11 12.76 9.30 16.42
CA LEU A 11 11.78 8.59 15.60
C LEU A 11 12.20 7.16 15.27
N ASP A 12 13.49 6.94 14.99
CA ASP A 12 14.02 5.60 14.76
C ASP A 12 13.85 4.71 16.01
N GLU A 13 14.12 5.27 17.19
CA GLU A 13 13.90 4.60 18.47
C GLU A 13 12.40 4.35 18.72
N GLU A 14 11.54 5.33 18.47
CA GLU A 14 10.08 5.19 18.58
C GLU A 14 9.55 4.02 17.73
N ILE A 15 9.99 3.92 16.47
CA ILE A 15 9.59 2.84 15.56
C ILE A 15 10.07 1.48 16.08
N ARG A 16 11.30 1.38 16.59
CA ARG A 16 11.84 0.13 17.13
C ARG A 16 11.22 -0.27 18.47
N HIS A 17 10.76 0.70 19.26
CA HIS A 17 10.02 0.46 20.49
C HIS A 17 8.56 0.06 20.25
N ASN A 18 8.06 0.18 19.02
CA ASN A 18 6.78 -0.38 18.65
C ASN A 18 6.85 -1.91 18.71
N THR A 19 6.07 -2.49 19.62
CA THR A 19 5.95 -3.94 19.85
C THR A 19 5.73 -4.72 18.56
N TYR A 20 4.99 -4.16 17.60
CA TYR A 20 4.63 -4.83 16.35
C TYR A 20 5.45 -4.35 15.15
N TYR A 21 6.65 -3.86 15.39
CA TYR A 21 7.60 -3.53 14.32
C TYR A 21 8.13 -4.79 13.65
N LEU A 22 7.88 -4.92 12.35
CA LEU A 22 8.22 -6.13 11.58
C LEU A 22 9.71 -6.39 11.44
N GLY A 23 10.58 -5.40 11.69
CA GLY A 23 12.03 -5.62 11.72
C GLY A 23 12.53 -6.24 13.03
N SER A 24 11.69 -6.35 14.06
CA SER A 24 12.02 -7.06 15.29
C SER A 24 11.99 -8.58 15.08
N PRO A 25 13.02 -9.35 15.49
CA PRO A 25 13.04 -10.80 15.31
C PRO A 25 11.99 -11.55 16.15
N THR A 26 11.47 -10.94 17.22
CA THR A 26 10.50 -11.58 18.14
C THR A 26 9.05 -11.39 17.72
N VAL A 27 8.77 -10.48 16.76
CA VAL A 27 7.40 -10.06 16.40
C VAL A 27 6.50 -11.23 16.00
N CYS A 28 7.07 -12.27 15.39
CA CYS A 28 6.31 -13.44 14.97
C CYS A 28 5.77 -14.25 16.14
N ASP A 29 6.43 -14.25 17.30
CA ASP A 29 6.03 -15.01 18.49
C ASP A 29 4.96 -14.29 19.30
N GLU A 30 4.87 -12.97 19.13
CA GLU A 30 3.94 -12.07 19.82
C GLU A 30 2.60 -11.92 19.10
N LEU A 31 2.37 -12.67 18.02
CA LEU A 31 1.19 -12.54 17.16
C LEU A 31 0.58 -13.90 16.81
N ALA A 32 -0.74 -13.93 16.73
CA ALA A 32 -1.53 -15.11 16.40
C ALA A 32 -2.66 -14.79 15.42
N TRP A 33 -3.04 -15.76 14.60
CA TRP A 33 -4.22 -15.64 13.74
C TRP A 33 -5.48 -16.03 14.51
N ALA A 34 -6.54 -15.24 14.33
CA ALA A 34 -7.88 -15.55 14.82
C ALA A 34 -8.90 -15.42 13.69
N GLU A 35 -9.86 -16.34 13.63
CA GLU A 35 -11.01 -16.25 12.74
C GLU A 35 -12.07 -15.35 13.38
N ILE A 36 -12.42 -14.27 12.68
CA ILE A 36 -13.33 -13.21 13.14
C ILE A 36 -14.31 -12.95 12.00
N ALA A 37 -15.59 -13.26 12.22
CA ALA A 37 -16.64 -13.11 11.22
C ALA A 37 -16.32 -13.76 9.85
N GLY A 38 -15.68 -14.94 9.86
CA GLY A 38 -15.29 -15.69 8.65
C GLY A 38 -14.06 -15.13 7.93
N GLN A 39 -13.31 -14.23 8.54
CA GLN A 39 -12.03 -13.73 8.05
C GLN A 39 -10.94 -14.02 9.07
N HIS A 40 -9.74 -14.41 8.61
CA HIS A 40 -8.60 -14.54 9.50
C HIS A 40 -7.93 -13.18 9.63
N CYS A 41 -7.78 -12.67 10.85
CA CYS A 41 -7.00 -11.46 11.12
C CYS A 41 -5.87 -11.79 12.08
N LEU A 42 -4.77 -11.06 11.92
CA LEU A 42 -3.66 -11.15 12.86
C LEU A 42 -4.00 -10.33 14.11
N VAL A 43 -3.86 -10.93 15.28
CA VAL A 43 -4.21 -10.36 16.59
C VAL A 43 -3.15 -10.71 17.62
N THR A 44 -3.23 -10.14 18.82
CA THR A 44 -2.38 -10.55 19.94
C THR A 44 -2.80 -11.95 20.45
N PRO A 45 -1.87 -12.75 21.02
CA PRO A 45 -2.18 -14.06 21.59
C PRO A 45 -3.26 -14.01 22.67
N GLU A 46 -3.27 -12.96 23.49
CA GLU A 46 -4.29 -12.73 24.51
C GLU A 46 -5.67 -12.52 23.88
N THR A 47 -5.76 -11.67 22.86
CA THR A 47 -6.99 -11.42 22.11
C THR A 47 -7.47 -12.69 21.39
N ALA A 48 -6.57 -13.46 20.77
CA ALA A 48 -6.91 -14.75 20.15
C ALA A 48 -7.44 -15.77 21.18
N ARG A 49 -6.86 -15.81 22.39
CA ARG A 49 -7.33 -16.71 23.46
C ARG A 49 -8.69 -16.26 23.98
N ALA A 50 -8.88 -14.98 24.26
CA ALA A 50 -10.15 -14.42 24.70
C ALA A 50 -11.27 -14.70 23.69
N HIS A 51 -11.00 -14.49 22.40
CA HIS A 51 -11.95 -14.78 21.33
C HIS A 51 -12.33 -16.27 21.28
N ARG A 52 -11.35 -17.18 21.36
CA ARG A 52 -11.62 -18.64 21.37
C ARG A 52 -12.46 -19.09 22.57
N LEU A 53 -12.20 -18.54 23.76
CA LEU A 53 -12.98 -18.83 24.96
C LEU A 53 -14.42 -18.33 24.83
N ALA A 54 -14.60 -17.11 24.30
CA ALA A 54 -15.91 -16.52 24.05
C ALA A 54 -16.71 -17.32 23.01
N SER A 55 -16.06 -17.87 21.97
CA SER A 55 -16.72 -18.72 20.98
C SER A 55 -17.13 -20.10 21.51
N ALA A 56 -16.43 -20.63 22.52
CA ALA A 56 -16.73 -21.95 23.10
C ALA A 56 -17.83 -21.90 24.18
N GLY A 57 -17.93 -20.80 24.92
CA GLY A 57 -18.91 -20.60 25.99
C GLY A 57 -20.23 -20.03 25.45
N SER A 58 -21.04 -20.85 24.77
CA SER A 58 -22.36 -20.44 24.29
C SER A 58 -23.34 -20.20 25.44
N THR A 59 -23.35 -18.98 25.98
CA THR A 59 -24.52 -18.44 26.68
C THR A 59 -24.65 -16.98 26.27
N GLN A 60 -25.70 -16.70 25.50
CA GLN A 60 -26.04 -15.39 24.96
C GLN A 60 -26.20 -14.37 26.10
N THR A 61 -25.17 -13.60 26.39
CA THR A 61 -25.32 -12.31 27.06
C THR A 61 -24.23 -11.35 26.58
N GLN A 62 -24.60 -10.64 25.52
CA GLN A 62 -24.24 -9.27 25.13
C GLN A 62 -22.80 -8.77 25.34
N SER A 63 -22.26 -8.29 24.22
CA SER A 63 -21.05 -7.45 24.07
C SER A 63 -19.70 -8.17 24.18
N THR A 64 -19.54 -9.25 23.41
CA THR A 64 -18.19 -9.70 23.01
C THR A 64 -17.60 -8.63 22.10
N LEU A 65 -16.70 -7.80 22.62
CA LEU A 65 -15.93 -6.85 21.82
C LEU A 65 -15.26 -7.61 20.67
N GLU A 66 -15.49 -7.17 19.43
CA GLU A 66 -14.77 -7.74 18.29
C GLU A 66 -13.26 -7.60 18.55
N PRO A 67 -12.49 -8.69 18.44
CA PRO A 67 -11.06 -8.66 18.69
C PRO A 67 -10.37 -7.63 17.80
N GLU A 68 -9.57 -6.77 18.42
CA GLU A 68 -8.84 -5.72 17.72
C GLU A 68 -7.68 -6.33 16.91
N PRO A 69 -7.62 -6.09 15.58
CA PRO A 69 -6.50 -6.53 14.77
C PRO A 69 -5.18 -5.88 15.21
N ALA A 70 -4.10 -6.65 15.21
CA ALA A 70 -2.77 -6.15 15.54
C ALA A 70 -2.28 -5.17 14.47
N GLY A 71 -1.93 -3.95 14.89
CA GLY A 71 -1.34 -2.92 14.03
C GLY A 71 0.14 -3.17 13.82
N LEU A 72 0.50 -3.77 12.69
CA LEU A 72 1.88 -3.98 12.26
C LEU A 72 2.50 -2.69 11.75
N THR A 73 3.81 -2.52 11.97
CA THR A 73 4.57 -1.39 11.44
C THR A 73 5.80 -1.87 10.68
N MET A 74 6.11 -1.22 9.56
CA MET A 74 7.37 -1.43 8.84
C MET A 74 7.92 -0.12 8.26
N VAL A 75 9.21 -0.12 7.94
CA VAL A 75 9.85 0.98 7.21
C VAL A 75 10.27 0.49 5.83
N ALA A 76 9.85 1.19 4.80
CA ALA A 76 10.16 0.87 3.41
C ALA A 76 10.29 2.14 2.57
N ARG A 77 11.00 2.04 1.44
CA ARG A 77 10.94 3.08 0.40
C ARG A 77 9.86 2.72 -0.61
N LEU A 78 9.06 3.71 -1.01
CA LEU A 78 8.11 3.51 -2.11
C LEU A 78 8.83 3.71 -3.44
N SER A 79 8.77 2.71 -4.32
CA SER A 79 9.42 2.74 -5.63
C SER A 79 8.78 3.75 -6.58
N PHE A 80 9.57 4.21 -7.55
CA PHE A 80 9.06 4.91 -8.73
C PHE A 80 8.31 3.98 -9.68
N GLU A 81 8.69 2.70 -9.68
CA GLU A 81 8.06 1.66 -10.50
C GLU A 81 6.81 1.12 -9.81
N GLY A 82 5.70 1.05 -10.56
CA GLY A 82 4.43 0.55 -10.03
C GLY A 82 3.80 1.47 -8.99
N PHE A 83 4.02 2.78 -9.10
CA PHE A 83 3.39 3.79 -8.25
C PHE A 83 2.09 4.29 -8.88
N PHE A 84 0.96 3.85 -8.33
CA PHE A 84 -0.41 4.16 -8.74
C PHE A 84 -1.21 4.77 -7.57
N MET A 85 -0.58 5.63 -6.75
CA MET A 85 -1.26 6.33 -5.66
C MET A 85 -1.55 7.78 -6.05
N ASP A 86 -2.25 8.00 -7.17
CA ASP A 86 -2.80 9.34 -7.49
C ASP A 86 -4.19 9.53 -6.86
N ALA A 87 -4.69 10.77 -6.84
CA ALA A 87 -5.98 11.12 -6.23
C ALA A 87 -7.17 10.34 -6.81
N ASP A 88 -7.07 9.97 -8.08
CA ASP A 88 -8.00 9.16 -8.87
C ASP A 88 -7.50 7.73 -9.09
N GLY A 89 -6.36 7.35 -8.48
CA GLY A 89 -5.63 6.11 -8.76
C GLY A 89 -5.10 6.01 -10.20
N CYS A 90 -5.05 7.12 -10.94
CA CYS A 90 -4.86 7.12 -12.40
C CYS A 90 -6.01 6.44 -13.17
N TRP A 91 -7.23 6.39 -12.62
CA TRP A 91 -8.39 5.89 -13.36
C TRP A 91 -8.66 6.74 -14.60
N ARG A 92 -8.69 6.10 -15.78
CA ARG A 92 -8.76 6.79 -17.08
C ARG A 92 -10.16 6.88 -17.66
N GLY A 93 -11.18 6.67 -16.85
CA GLY A 93 -12.56 6.54 -17.32
C GLY A 93 -12.94 5.10 -17.66
N PRO A 94 -14.22 4.87 -17.98
CA PRO A 94 -14.71 3.57 -18.44
C PRO A 94 -14.11 3.27 -19.82
N LEU A 95 -13.16 2.34 -19.84
CA LEU A 95 -12.65 1.74 -21.08
C LEU A 95 -13.05 0.26 -21.08
N PRO A 96 -13.12 -0.41 -22.25
CA PRO A 96 -13.53 -1.82 -22.33
C PRO A 96 -12.75 -2.79 -21.43
N TYR A 97 -11.57 -2.39 -20.97
CA TYR A 97 -10.67 -3.18 -20.12
C TYR A 97 -10.31 -2.50 -18.79
N THR A 98 -10.84 -1.30 -18.53
CA THR A 98 -10.62 -0.61 -17.25
C THR A 98 -11.73 -1.03 -16.30
N LYS A 99 -11.36 -1.40 -15.08
CA LYS A 99 -12.32 -1.67 -14.02
C LYS A 99 -13.13 -0.41 -13.69
N ASP A 100 -14.31 -0.62 -13.14
CA ASP A 100 -15.12 0.46 -12.58
C ASP A 100 -14.29 1.26 -11.57
N PHE A 101 -14.61 2.54 -11.43
CA PHE A 101 -13.91 3.43 -10.48
C PHE A 101 -13.92 2.83 -9.05
N ALA A 102 -15.02 2.19 -8.66
CA ALA A 102 -15.20 1.52 -7.36
C ALA A 102 -14.20 0.37 -7.11
N ASP A 103 -13.72 -0.27 -8.18
CA ASP A 103 -12.78 -1.38 -8.13
C ASP A 103 -11.33 -0.94 -8.29
N HIS A 104 -11.11 0.35 -8.55
CA HIS A 104 -9.79 0.92 -8.68
C HIS A 104 -9.13 1.03 -7.30
N LYS A 105 -7.86 0.60 -7.20
CA LYS A 105 -7.12 0.55 -5.94
C LYS A 105 -5.79 1.26 -6.11
N GLN A 106 -5.51 2.18 -5.20
CA GLN A 106 -4.20 2.80 -5.10
C GLN A 106 -3.15 1.72 -4.82
N SER A 107 -1.97 1.80 -5.40
CA SER A 107 -0.91 0.82 -5.12
C SER A 107 0.47 1.42 -5.30
N ALA A 108 1.46 0.89 -4.59
CA ALA A 108 2.86 1.27 -4.75
C ALA A 108 3.74 0.04 -4.55
N LYS A 109 4.98 0.06 -5.03
CA LYS A 109 5.93 -1.02 -4.73
C LYS A 109 6.77 -0.65 -3.51
N ALA A 110 6.85 -1.52 -2.51
CA ALA A 110 7.80 -1.37 -1.40
C ALA A 110 9.14 -1.91 -1.83
N VAL A 111 10.20 -1.16 -1.57
CA VAL A 111 11.57 -1.62 -1.72
C VAL A 111 12.36 -1.25 -0.47
N ALA A 112 13.52 -1.87 -0.31
CA ALA A 112 14.42 -1.54 0.77
C ALA A 112 14.71 -0.02 0.79
N PRO A 113 14.81 0.59 1.99
CA PRO A 113 15.36 1.93 2.14
C PRO A 113 16.74 2.06 1.45
N PRO A 114 17.15 3.29 1.06
CA PRO A 114 18.46 3.50 0.43
C PRO A 114 19.62 2.99 1.31
N PRO A 115 20.75 2.57 0.70
CA PRO A 115 21.95 2.23 1.46
C PRO A 115 22.36 3.36 2.42
N GLY A 116 22.74 3.00 3.65
CA GLY A 116 23.07 3.95 4.71
C GLY A 116 21.89 4.41 5.56
N HIS A 117 20.64 4.10 5.17
CA HIS A 117 19.49 4.33 6.04
C HIS A 117 19.48 3.33 7.22
N PRO A 118 19.13 3.74 8.45
CA PRO A 118 19.16 2.87 9.64
C PRO A 118 18.35 1.58 9.49
N PHE A 119 17.22 1.65 8.77
CA PHE A 119 16.32 0.52 8.52
C PHE A 119 16.62 -0.29 7.24
N ALA A 120 17.62 0.11 6.44
CA ALA A 120 17.98 -0.64 5.24
C ALA A 120 18.36 -2.12 5.50
N PRO A 121 19.20 -2.46 6.51
CA PRO A 121 19.55 -3.86 6.78
C PRO A 121 18.37 -4.69 7.33
N GLU A 122 17.41 -4.03 7.97
CA GLU A 122 16.26 -4.68 8.62
C GLU A 122 15.17 -5.08 7.60
N PHE A 123 15.21 -4.54 6.38
CA PHE A 123 14.18 -4.81 5.37
C PHE A 123 14.05 -6.30 5.00
N MET A 124 15.15 -7.05 5.00
CA MET A 124 15.09 -8.50 4.75
C MET A 124 14.44 -9.25 5.93
N VAL A 125 14.64 -8.77 7.16
CA VAL A 125 13.99 -9.31 8.36
C VAL A 125 12.49 -9.04 8.30
N VAL A 126 12.08 -7.84 7.88
CA VAL A 126 10.67 -7.49 7.64
C VAL A 126 10.00 -8.48 6.67
N LEU A 127 10.63 -8.73 5.51
CA LEU A 127 10.08 -9.66 4.51
C LEU A 127 10.04 -11.10 5.02
N HIS A 128 11.08 -11.52 5.75
CA HIS A 128 11.12 -12.84 6.38
C HIS A 128 10.00 -13.03 7.40
N ASN A 129 9.86 -12.09 8.35
CA ASN A 129 8.85 -12.15 9.39
C ASN A 129 7.44 -12.13 8.83
N LEU A 130 7.21 -11.32 7.79
CA LEU A 130 5.94 -11.31 7.10
C LEU A 130 5.66 -12.66 6.41
N GLY A 131 6.66 -13.26 5.79
CA GLY A 131 6.56 -14.62 5.25
C GLY A 131 6.15 -15.63 6.33
N VAL A 132 6.85 -15.65 7.47
CA VAL A 132 6.52 -16.51 8.63
C VAL A 132 5.09 -16.29 9.09
N LEU A 133 4.64 -15.03 9.22
CA LEU A 133 3.27 -14.71 9.61
C LEU A 133 2.24 -15.23 8.61
N THR A 134 2.48 -15.07 7.30
CA THR A 134 1.57 -15.61 6.27
C THR A 134 1.56 -17.14 6.26
N ASP A 135 2.70 -17.78 6.50
CA ASP A 135 2.84 -19.23 6.50
C ASP A 135 2.07 -19.90 7.64
N LYS A 136 1.93 -19.22 8.78
CA LYS A 136 1.16 -19.70 9.94
C LYS A 136 -0.33 -19.94 9.66
N VAL A 137 -0.90 -19.33 8.63
CA VAL A 137 -2.35 -19.43 8.32
C VAL A 137 -2.66 -20.01 6.95
N THR A 138 -1.64 -20.11 6.09
CA THR A 138 -1.80 -20.58 4.71
C THR A 138 -2.24 -22.06 4.71
N THR A 139 -3.30 -22.37 3.98
CA THR A 139 -3.77 -23.76 3.81
C THR A 139 -3.42 -24.37 2.45
N SER A 140 -3.12 -23.53 1.46
CA SER A 140 -2.83 -23.94 0.08
C SER A 140 -1.38 -23.65 -0.33
N SER A 141 -0.93 -24.27 -1.42
CA SER A 141 0.37 -23.95 -2.00
C SER A 141 0.40 -22.64 -2.78
N SER A 142 -0.75 -22.00 -2.99
CA SER A 142 -0.92 -20.83 -3.87
C SER A 142 -1.27 -19.61 -3.04
N LYS A 143 -0.31 -18.69 -2.89
CA LYS A 143 -0.50 -17.42 -2.18
C LYS A 143 -0.65 -16.27 -3.15
N THR A 144 -1.59 -15.39 -2.86
CA THR A 144 -1.79 -14.14 -3.60
C THR A 144 -1.99 -12.98 -2.62
N GLY A 145 -1.80 -11.75 -3.08
CA GLY A 145 -2.05 -10.57 -2.27
C GLY A 145 -0.79 -9.88 -1.77
N VAL A 146 -0.95 -9.13 -0.67
CA VAL A 146 0.04 -8.14 -0.25
C VAL A 146 1.37 -8.81 0.13
N PHE A 147 2.46 -8.22 -0.35
CA PHE A 147 3.83 -8.65 -0.05
C PHE A 147 4.17 -10.08 -0.47
N ASN A 148 3.74 -10.50 -1.67
CA ASN A 148 4.35 -11.68 -2.28
C ASN A 148 5.87 -11.41 -2.43
N PRO A 149 6.76 -12.11 -1.70
CA PRO A 149 8.20 -11.82 -1.72
C PRO A 149 8.83 -12.04 -3.10
N LYS A 150 8.13 -12.75 -4.00
CA LYS A 150 8.54 -12.97 -5.39
C LYS A 150 8.23 -11.79 -6.31
N GLU A 151 7.25 -10.94 -5.98
CA GLU A 151 6.75 -9.86 -6.85
C GLU A 151 6.91 -8.47 -6.22
N ASN A 152 6.93 -8.37 -4.88
CA ASN A 152 7.14 -7.17 -4.05
C ASN A 152 6.20 -5.94 -4.25
N PRO A 153 4.94 -6.01 -4.76
CA PRO A 153 4.08 -4.84 -4.70
C PRO A 153 3.48 -4.66 -3.30
N LEU A 154 3.65 -3.47 -2.72
CA LEU A 154 2.85 -2.93 -1.62
C LEU A 154 1.47 -2.56 -2.21
N THR A 155 0.63 -3.55 -2.44
CA THR A 155 -0.74 -3.25 -2.88
C THR A 155 -1.50 -2.67 -1.69
N VAL A 156 -1.53 -1.34 -1.60
CA VAL A 156 -2.35 -0.61 -0.63
C VAL A 156 -3.80 -0.88 -0.99
N ARG A 157 -4.44 -1.84 -0.31
CA ARG A 157 -5.89 -1.92 -0.39
C ARG A 157 -6.37 -0.92 0.66
N PRO A 158 -6.96 0.24 0.30
CA PRO A 158 -7.87 0.87 1.24
C PRO A 158 -8.89 -0.22 1.56
N GLY A 159 -9.00 -0.60 2.83
CA GLY A 159 -9.93 -1.65 3.24
C GLY A 159 -11.26 -1.42 2.54
N LYS A 160 -11.80 -2.46 1.89
CA LYS A 160 -13.22 -2.44 1.51
C LYS A 160 -13.92 -2.26 2.84
N GLY A 161 -14.34 -1.03 3.16
CA GLY A 161 -14.79 -0.68 4.50
C GLY A 161 -15.79 -1.72 4.95
N ILE A 162 -15.37 -2.59 5.87
CA ILE A 162 -16.31 -3.24 6.75
C ILE A 162 -16.96 -2.04 7.40
N ARG A 163 -18.22 -1.78 7.06
CA ARG A 163 -19.00 -0.72 7.67
C ARG A 163 -19.12 -1.08 9.15
N ARG A 164 -18.14 -0.71 9.97
CA ARG A 164 -18.24 -0.82 11.43
C ARG A 164 -19.35 0.15 11.84
N PRO A 165 -20.46 -0.32 12.43
CA PRO A 165 -21.42 0.58 13.06
C PRO A 165 -20.69 1.25 14.24
N GLY A 166 -20.35 2.53 14.13
CA GLY A 166 -19.72 3.29 15.21
C GLY A 166 -18.35 3.90 14.90
N CYS A 167 -17.72 3.60 13.76
CA CYS A 167 -16.62 4.45 13.28
C CYS A 167 -17.23 5.77 12.81
N LEU A 168 -16.95 6.85 13.55
CA LEU A 168 -17.48 8.18 13.30
C LEU A 168 -17.33 8.55 11.81
N PRO A 169 -18.37 9.09 11.16
CA PRO A 169 -18.24 9.58 9.80
C PRO A 169 -17.14 10.64 9.78
N TYR A 170 -16.08 10.41 9.02
CA TYR A 170 -15.08 11.42 8.68
C TYR A 170 -15.70 12.43 7.67
N GLN A 171 -16.86 12.99 8.05
CA GLN A 171 -17.73 13.82 7.20
C GLN A 171 -17.31 15.29 7.19
N ARG A 172 -16.16 15.66 7.76
CA ARG A 172 -15.73 17.07 7.81
C ARG A 172 -14.67 17.50 6.80
N LEU A 173 -14.25 16.63 5.88
CA LEU A 173 -13.34 17.01 4.78
C LEU A 173 -13.96 16.91 3.37
N ALA A 174 -15.26 16.61 3.25
CA ALA A 174 -15.97 16.50 1.98
C ALA A 174 -16.22 17.85 1.25
N ARG A 175 -15.79 19.00 1.79
CA ARG A 175 -15.99 20.31 1.13
C ARG A 175 -14.83 20.76 0.23
N LEU A 176 -13.86 19.89 -0.04
CA LEU A 176 -12.69 20.24 -0.86
C LEU A 176 -12.68 19.59 -2.26
N SER A 177 -13.68 18.77 -2.64
CA SER A 177 -13.76 18.20 -3.99
C SER A 177 -14.36 19.16 -5.04
N GLN A 178 -14.89 20.32 -4.64
CA GLN A 178 -15.56 21.24 -5.57
C GLN A 178 -14.64 22.30 -6.20
N SER A 179 -13.39 22.47 -5.74
CA SER A 179 -12.55 23.60 -6.17
C SER A 179 -11.48 23.29 -7.22
N GLN A 180 -11.39 22.07 -7.72
CA GLN A 180 -10.48 21.75 -8.83
C GLN A 180 -11.30 21.31 -10.04
N GLY A 181 -11.28 22.13 -11.10
CA GLY A 181 -12.09 22.00 -12.32
C GLY A 181 -11.84 20.71 -13.11
N ILE A 182 -12.30 19.59 -12.57
CA ILE A 182 -12.50 18.34 -13.30
C ILE A 182 -13.83 18.55 -14.04
N SER A 183 -13.73 18.80 -15.35
CA SER A 183 -14.87 18.99 -16.26
C SER A 183 -15.02 17.77 -17.17
N ARG A 184 -14.83 16.56 -16.63
CA ARG A 184 -14.66 15.35 -17.45
C ARG A 184 -15.51 14.19 -16.93
N GLY A 185 -16.78 14.20 -17.34
CA GLY A 185 -17.66 13.01 -17.30
C GLY A 185 -17.91 12.44 -15.91
N ASP A 186 -18.19 13.30 -14.93
CA ASP A 186 -18.10 13.02 -13.49
C ASP A 186 -19.30 12.28 -12.85
N SER A 187 -20.20 11.66 -13.61
CA SER A 187 -21.38 11.02 -13.01
C SER A 187 -21.03 9.83 -12.10
N GLU A 188 -19.96 9.09 -12.41
CA GLU A 188 -19.52 7.95 -11.59
C GLU A 188 -18.68 8.36 -10.37
N ILE A 189 -17.96 9.48 -10.45
CA ILE A 189 -17.17 10.01 -9.32
C ILE A 189 -18.11 10.62 -8.26
N GLN A 190 -19.25 11.17 -8.67
CA GLN A 190 -20.23 11.75 -7.75
C GLN A 190 -20.92 10.73 -6.83
N THR A 191 -21.00 9.45 -7.23
CA THR A 191 -21.66 8.41 -6.42
C THR A 191 -20.72 7.77 -5.39
N HIS A 192 -19.41 7.99 -5.49
CA HIS A 192 -18.40 7.33 -4.67
C HIS A 192 -17.69 8.31 -3.74
N GLN A 193 -17.59 7.95 -2.45
CA GLN A 193 -16.74 8.69 -1.52
C GLN A 193 -15.31 8.15 -1.59
N VAL A 194 -14.38 8.96 -2.10
CA VAL A 194 -12.96 8.59 -2.13
C VAL A 194 -12.40 8.55 -0.72
N TYR A 195 -12.02 7.37 -0.25
CA TYR A 195 -11.32 7.20 1.01
C TYR A 195 -9.86 7.66 0.85
N ARG A 196 -9.47 8.71 1.58
CA ARG A 196 -8.11 9.24 1.54
C ARG A 196 -7.24 8.40 2.45
N LEU A 197 -6.14 7.87 1.91
CA LEU A 197 -5.13 7.22 2.72
C LEU A 197 -4.56 8.23 3.76
N PRO A 198 -4.55 7.90 5.05
CA PRO A 198 -3.91 8.76 6.06
C PRO A 198 -2.38 8.76 5.86
N ALA A 199 -1.90 9.66 5.01
CA ALA A 199 -0.48 9.82 4.69
C ALA A 199 0.00 11.17 5.22
N TYR A 200 1.06 11.16 6.02
CA TYR A 200 1.61 12.34 6.70
C TYR A 200 3.01 12.62 6.17
N ASP A 201 3.35 13.88 5.98
CA ASP A 201 4.71 14.28 5.57
C ASP A 201 5.68 14.26 6.76
N THR A 202 6.90 14.77 6.53
CA THR A 202 7.96 14.82 7.53
C THR A 202 7.65 15.72 8.72
N ASP A 203 6.76 16.69 8.52
CA ASP A 203 6.34 17.64 9.56
C ASP A 203 5.11 17.13 10.33
N GLY A 204 4.54 15.99 9.90
CA GLY A 204 3.35 15.39 10.49
C GLY A 204 2.05 15.93 9.89
N ASP A 205 2.12 16.70 8.80
CA ASP A 205 0.95 17.25 8.14
C ASP A 205 0.33 16.24 7.17
N LEU A 206 -1.01 16.22 7.11
CA LEU A 206 -1.73 15.33 6.21
C LEU A 206 -1.48 15.70 4.74
N ILE A 207 -0.90 14.78 3.98
CA ILE A 207 -0.63 14.93 2.56
C ILE A 207 -1.96 14.83 1.79
N HIS A 208 -2.25 15.87 1.01
CA HIS A 208 -3.40 15.84 0.11
C HIS A 208 -3.21 14.78 -0.99
N PRO A 209 -4.26 14.01 -1.40
CA PRO A 209 -4.11 12.97 -2.41
C PRO A 209 -3.51 13.43 -3.75
N SER A 210 -3.77 14.68 -4.16
CA SER A 210 -3.15 15.26 -5.36
C SER A 210 -1.62 15.45 -5.27
N LYS A 211 -1.06 15.36 -4.05
CA LYS A 211 0.37 15.46 -3.76
C LYS A 211 1.02 14.12 -3.44
N TYR A 212 0.28 13.01 -3.38
CA TYR A 212 0.85 11.69 -3.06
C TYR A 212 2.00 11.33 -3.99
N ARG A 213 1.85 11.52 -5.29
CA ARG A 213 2.93 11.22 -6.25
C ARG A 213 4.16 12.11 -6.10
N GLU A 214 4.00 13.34 -5.62
CA GLU A 214 5.13 14.23 -5.35
C GLU A 214 5.83 13.88 -4.03
N LYS A 215 5.04 13.57 -2.99
CA LYS A 215 5.51 13.44 -1.61
C LYS A 215 5.85 12.01 -1.18
N LEU A 216 5.26 11.00 -1.81
CA LEU A 216 5.41 9.59 -1.42
C LEU A 216 6.30 8.81 -2.41
N MET A 217 6.26 9.11 -3.71
CA MET A 217 7.01 8.35 -4.71
C MET A 217 8.52 8.57 -4.56
N GLY A 218 9.25 7.53 -4.15
CA GLY A 218 10.67 7.58 -3.84
C GLY A 218 10.98 7.88 -2.36
N ALA A 219 9.96 8.17 -1.55
CA ALA A 219 10.11 8.51 -0.14
C ALA A 219 10.37 7.26 0.71
N VAL A 220 11.10 7.43 1.82
CA VAL A 220 11.16 6.40 2.88
C VAL A 220 10.01 6.69 3.83
N VAL A 221 9.16 5.69 4.04
CA VAL A 221 7.94 5.80 4.82
C VAL A 221 7.89 4.72 5.89
N GLU A 222 7.36 5.10 7.04
CA GLU A 222 6.80 4.17 8.02
C GLU A 222 5.36 3.86 7.58
N VAL A 223 5.03 2.58 7.46
CA VAL A 223 3.69 2.10 7.09
C VAL A 223 3.14 1.30 8.26
N ALA A 224 2.01 1.76 8.82
CA ALA A 224 1.25 1.00 9.80
C ALA A 224 0.00 0.40 9.16
N PHE A 225 -0.22 -0.90 9.36
CA PHE A 225 -1.30 -1.63 8.71
C PHE A 225 -1.75 -2.84 9.54
N THR A 226 -2.95 -3.34 9.28
CA THR A 226 -3.42 -4.62 9.82
C THR A 226 -3.36 -5.68 8.74
N LEU A 227 -3.10 -6.94 9.12
CA LEU A 227 -3.00 -8.06 8.20
C LEU A 227 -4.25 -8.95 8.28
N GLN A 228 -4.83 -9.21 7.11
CA GLN A 228 -6.03 -10.02 6.91
C GLN A 228 -5.74 -11.14 5.92
N HIS A 229 -6.45 -12.25 6.08
CA HIS A 229 -6.35 -13.43 5.25
C HIS A 229 -7.74 -14.00 4.96
N TRP A 230 -7.94 -14.42 3.71
CA TRP A 230 -9.10 -15.18 3.29
C TRP A 230 -8.70 -16.30 2.32
N GLU A 231 -9.34 -17.45 2.46
CA GLU A 231 -9.17 -18.57 1.54
C GLU A 231 -10.15 -18.39 0.36
N ILE A 232 -9.61 -18.25 -0.86
CA ILE A 232 -10.42 -18.20 -2.08
C ILE A 232 -10.49 -19.60 -2.67
N VAL A 233 -11.71 -20.15 -2.76
CA VAL A 233 -11.97 -21.41 -3.45
C VAL A 233 -12.53 -21.11 -4.84
N SER A 234 -11.86 -21.62 -5.87
CA SER A 234 -12.28 -21.53 -7.28
C SER A 234 -12.51 -22.92 -7.87
N LYS A 235 -13.51 -23.07 -8.72
CA LYS A 235 -13.75 -24.32 -9.47
C LYS A 235 -13.00 -24.25 -10.80
N LEU A 236 -12.23 -25.28 -11.09
CA LEU A 236 -11.59 -25.48 -12.40
C LEU A 236 -12.59 -26.13 -13.36
N GLU A 237 -12.31 -26.03 -14.67
CA GLU A 237 -13.16 -26.60 -15.73
C GLU A 237 -13.32 -28.12 -15.61
N ASP A 238 -12.31 -28.81 -15.06
CA ASP A 238 -12.31 -30.25 -14.80
C ASP A 238 -13.05 -30.66 -13.52
N GLY A 239 -13.73 -29.71 -12.86
CA GLY A 239 -14.47 -29.92 -11.62
C GLY A 239 -13.60 -29.96 -10.36
N ARG A 240 -12.26 -29.89 -10.47
CA ARG A 240 -11.38 -29.79 -9.29
C ARG A 240 -11.51 -28.42 -8.64
N GLN A 241 -11.29 -28.37 -7.33
CA GLN A 241 -11.22 -27.11 -6.60
C GLN A 241 -9.78 -26.65 -6.47
N ARG A 242 -9.53 -25.38 -6.81
CA ARG A 242 -8.28 -24.70 -6.53
C ARG A 242 -8.50 -23.74 -5.36
N LYS A 243 -7.83 -24.02 -4.25
CA LYS A 243 -7.73 -23.13 -3.09
C LYS A 243 -6.56 -22.17 -3.32
N THR A 244 -6.77 -20.91 -2.98
CA THR A 244 -5.76 -19.85 -3.05
C THR A 244 -5.86 -19.01 -1.80
N ASP A 245 -4.81 -18.95 -1.01
CA ASP A 245 -4.72 -18.06 0.14
C ASP A 245 -4.49 -16.64 -0.37
N ALA A 246 -5.29 -15.71 0.13
CA ALA A 246 -5.23 -14.32 -0.27
C ALA A 246 -5.07 -13.42 0.94
N PHE A 247 -4.03 -12.59 0.89
CA PHE A 247 -3.67 -11.68 1.98
C PHE A 247 -4.01 -10.23 1.64
N GLY A 248 -4.55 -9.53 2.62
CA GLY A 248 -4.85 -8.10 2.59
C GLY A 248 -4.08 -7.37 3.67
N ALA A 249 -3.50 -6.23 3.33
CA ALA A 249 -2.99 -5.27 4.31
C ALA A 249 -3.89 -4.04 4.24
N ASP A 250 -4.56 -3.73 5.34
CA ASP A 250 -5.35 -2.51 5.47
C ASP A 250 -4.49 -1.43 6.11
N ILE A 251 -4.12 -0.41 5.33
CA ILE A 251 -3.20 0.62 5.79
C ILE A 251 -3.93 1.61 6.67
N GLN A 252 -3.48 1.70 7.92
CA GLN A 252 -4.01 2.61 8.93
C GLN A 252 -3.36 4.00 8.82
N ARG A 253 -2.03 4.04 8.64
CA ARG A 253 -1.30 5.30 8.41
C ARG A 253 -0.01 5.06 7.63
N MET A 254 0.44 6.12 6.98
CA MET A 254 1.75 6.23 6.35
C MET A 254 2.41 7.52 6.80
N ARG A 255 3.66 7.48 7.25
CA ARG A 255 4.41 8.67 7.67
C ARG A 255 5.71 8.76 6.88
N VAL A 256 5.98 9.90 6.26
CA VAL A 256 7.23 10.13 5.55
C VAL A 256 8.35 10.36 6.57
N LEU A 257 9.35 9.49 6.55
CA LEU A 257 10.57 9.60 7.36
C LEU A 257 11.63 10.41 6.62
N VAL A 258 11.76 10.13 5.31
CA VAL A 258 12.69 10.83 4.42
C VAL A 258 11.95 11.19 3.15
N SER A 259 11.92 12.48 2.84
CA SER A 259 11.31 12.99 1.61
C SER A 259 11.94 12.35 0.37
N PRO A 260 11.17 12.22 -0.72
CA PRO A 260 11.69 11.63 -1.95
C PRO A 260 12.84 12.50 -2.48
N PRO A 261 13.84 11.88 -3.13
CA PRO A 261 14.91 12.65 -3.75
C PRO A 261 14.31 13.63 -4.77
N PRO A 262 14.91 14.82 -4.95
CA PRO A 262 14.47 15.75 -5.97
C PRO A 262 14.40 15.01 -7.29
N ARG A 263 13.28 15.16 -8.02
CA ARG A 263 13.22 14.68 -9.39
C ARG A 263 14.23 15.50 -10.17
N THR A 264 15.42 14.96 -10.39
CA THR A 264 16.33 15.54 -11.36
C THR A 264 15.54 15.64 -12.65
N PRO A 265 15.41 16.83 -13.27
CA PRO A 265 14.75 16.92 -14.56
C PRO A 265 15.42 15.87 -15.42
N SER A 266 14.63 14.93 -15.94
CA SER A 266 15.13 13.91 -16.85
C SER A 266 15.92 14.68 -17.89
N THR A 267 17.26 14.59 -17.84
CA THR A 267 18.09 15.05 -18.95
C THR A 267 17.45 14.42 -20.16
N PRO A 268 16.96 15.21 -21.14
CA PRO A 268 16.11 14.70 -22.19
C PRO A 268 16.84 13.51 -22.76
N THR A 269 16.30 12.30 -22.52
CA THR A 269 16.88 11.07 -23.03
C THR A 269 17.00 11.34 -24.49
N ARG A 270 18.23 11.51 -24.98
CA ARG A 270 18.53 12.01 -26.32
C ARG A 270 17.70 11.14 -27.23
N LYS A 271 16.53 11.64 -27.67
CA LYS A 271 15.66 10.92 -28.59
C LYS A 271 16.65 10.59 -29.68
N ARG A 272 16.95 9.30 -29.89
CA ARG A 272 17.68 8.90 -31.08
C ARG A 272 16.81 9.47 -32.18
N ALA A 273 17.25 10.59 -32.74
CA ALA A 273 16.58 11.19 -33.86
C ALA A 273 16.58 10.05 -34.86
N HIS A 274 15.41 9.47 -35.12
CA HIS A 274 15.27 8.62 -36.27
C HIS A 274 15.85 9.46 -37.40
N PRO A 275 16.88 8.97 -38.13
CA PRO A 275 17.43 9.74 -39.22
C PRO A 275 16.24 10.20 -40.06
N PRO A 276 16.15 11.51 -40.37
CA PRO A 276 14.99 12.02 -41.09
C PRO A 276 14.81 11.14 -42.32
N LEU A 277 13.60 10.59 -42.46
CA LEU A 277 13.22 9.77 -43.59
C LEU A 277 13.42 10.66 -44.82
N LYS A 278 14.56 10.51 -45.49
CA LYS A 278 14.86 11.27 -46.70
C LYS A 278 13.91 10.77 -47.78
N ASP A 279 13.16 11.70 -48.35
CA ASP A 279 12.36 11.45 -49.55
C ASP A 279 13.28 10.92 -50.67
N PRO A 280 13.02 9.73 -51.25
CA PRO A 280 13.81 9.19 -52.35
C PRO A 280 13.79 10.06 -53.61
N GLY A 281 12.90 11.05 -53.69
CA GLY A 281 12.80 11.99 -54.81
C GLY A 281 13.60 13.30 -54.68
N SER A 282 14.28 13.57 -53.56
CA SER A 282 14.94 14.87 -53.37
C SER A 282 16.20 15.03 -54.26
N PRO A 283 16.23 16.01 -55.19
CA PRO A 283 17.36 16.20 -56.09
C PRO A 283 18.59 16.67 -55.32
N SER A 284 19.62 15.82 -55.24
CA SER A 284 20.91 16.22 -54.67
C SER A 284 21.53 17.27 -55.58
N LYS A 285 21.83 18.45 -55.03
CA LYS A 285 22.63 19.49 -55.70
C LYS A 285 23.97 18.87 -56.12
N ARG A 286 24.07 18.45 -57.38
CA ARG A 286 25.32 18.01 -57.98
C ARG A 286 26.18 19.24 -58.17
N ALA A 287 27.34 19.19 -57.53
CA ALA A 287 28.33 20.25 -57.50
C ALA A 287 28.77 20.66 -58.91
N ARG A 288 28.86 21.99 -59.09
CA ARG A 288 29.58 22.66 -60.16
C ARG A 288 31.04 22.19 -60.16
N ARG A 289 31.51 21.63 -61.26
CA ARG A 289 32.93 21.57 -61.61
C ARG A 289 33.14 22.36 -62.89
N GLU A 290 34.22 23.14 -62.83
CA GLU A 290 34.92 23.99 -63.78
C GLU A 290 34.48 23.94 -65.25
#